data_AF-A0A954EH53-F1
#
_entry.id   AF-A0A954EH53-F1
#
_cell.length_a   1.000
_cell.length_b   1.000
_cell.length_c   1.000
_cell.angle_alpha   90.00
_cell.angle_beta   90.00
_cell.angle_gamma   90.00
#
_symmetry.space_group_name_H-M   'P 1'
#
loop_
_entity.id
_entity.type
_entity.pdbx_description
1 polymer ?
#
loop_
_entity_poly.entity_id
_entity_poly.type
_entity_poly.pdbx_seq_one_letter_code
_entity_poly.pdbx_strand_id
1 'polypeptide(L)'
;MRYVAVLVLTFLLSPAVSLMADLPAVEQQGGRVLKLAQNDDRLDISFHLADREIGDANLQSVADLTNVYSINLRGSKITNAGLAHIAKLDSLVRLHLEKTEIGDEGLVHLTGLKNLEYLNLYGTKITDAGLDHLASLPKLKKLYLWQTEVTEPAVKKLQQALPELEIVIGYDLPLPPGKAVEEKPAEEKPAAEKPAEEKPAQ
;
A
#
# COMPACT_ATOMS: atom_id res chain seq x y z
N MET A 1 0.12 -27.71 -64.61
CA MET A 1 -0.46 -26.61 -63.81
C MET A 1 -0.77 -27.17 -62.43
N ARG A 2 -0.15 -26.63 -61.38
CA ARG A 2 -0.13 -27.19 -60.01
C ARG A 2 -1.33 -26.65 -59.20
N TYR A 3 -2.15 -27.55 -58.66
CA TYR A 3 -3.11 -27.24 -57.60
C TYR A 3 -2.33 -27.07 -56.29
N VAL A 4 -2.38 -25.88 -55.70
CA VAL A 4 -1.91 -25.64 -54.33
C VAL A 4 -3.14 -25.71 -53.42
N ALA A 5 -3.21 -26.77 -52.62
CA ALA A 5 -4.20 -26.90 -51.56
C ALA A 5 -3.88 -25.88 -50.46
N VAL A 6 -4.78 -24.93 -50.23
CA VAL A 6 -4.72 -24.03 -49.08
C VAL A 6 -5.24 -24.81 -47.88
N LEU A 7 -4.30 -25.29 -47.07
CA LEU A 7 -4.58 -25.93 -45.80
C LEU A 7 -4.99 -24.84 -44.80
N VAL A 8 -6.30 -24.63 -44.62
CA VAL A 8 -6.81 -23.79 -43.53
C VAL A 8 -6.64 -24.58 -42.25
N LEU A 9 -5.51 -24.38 -41.58
CA LEU A 9 -5.23 -24.93 -40.26
C LEU A 9 -6.08 -24.16 -39.25
N THR A 10 -7.32 -24.60 -39.05
CA THR A 10 -8.13 -24.21 -37.89
C THR A 10 -7.44 -24.72 -36.64
N PHE A 11 -6.72 -23.84 -35.95
CA PHE A 11 -6.30 -24.08 -34.58
C PHE A 11 -7.56 -24.18 -33.71
N LEU A 12 -7.90 -25.41 -33.32
CA LEU A 12 -8.78 -25.66 -32.18
C LEU A 12 -8.07 -25.12 -30.94
N LEU A 13 -8.37 -23.87 -30.57
CA LEU A 13 -8.06 -23.38 -29.24
C LEU A 13 -8.93 -24.20 -28.27
N SER A 14 -8.31 -25.15 -27.59
CA SER A 14 -8.95 -25.89 -26.50
C SER A 14 -9.52 -24.89 -25.48
N PRO A 15 -10.73 -25.08 -24.94
CA PRO A 15 -11.26 -24.24 -23.87
C PRO A 15 -10.59 -24.66 -22.55
N ALA A 16 -9.30 -24.37 -22.48
CA ALA A 16 -8.49 -24.44 -21.27
C ALA A 16 -7.54 -23.24 -21.24
N VAL A 17 -8.03 -22.07 -21.68
CA VAL A 17 -7.51 -20.81 -21.17
C VAL A 17 -8.05 -20.73 -19.75
N SER A 18 -7.29 -21.26 -18.81
CA SER A 18 -7.38 -20.84 -17.41
C SER A 18 -7.41 -19.32 -17.43
N LEU A 19 -8.45 -18.72 -16.82
CA LEU A 19 -8.66 -17.29 -16.65
C LEU A 19 -7.31 -16.61 -16.36
N MET A 20 -6.66 -16.08 -17.40
CA MET A 20 -5.28 -15.64 -17.27
C MET A 20 -5.32 -14.30 -16.57
N ALA A 21 -4.79 -14.29 -15.34
CA ALA A 21 -4.13 -13.13 -14.76
C ALA A 21 -3.51 -12.27 -15.87
N ASP A 22 -4.02 -11.06 -16.08
CA ASP A 22 -3.46 -10.13 -17.06
C ASP A 22 -2.22 -9.44 -16.44
N LEU A 23 -1.16 -10.23 -16.26
CA LEU A 23 0.13 -9.73 -15.79
C LEU A 23 0.64 -8.58 -16.69
N PRO A 24 0.49 -8.65 -18.04
CA PRO A 24 0.80 -7.51 -18.89
C PRO A 24 0.00 -6.24 -18.57
N ALA A 25 -1.26 -6.33 -18.16
CA ALA A 25 -2.02 -5.16 -17.71
C ALA A 25 -1.45 -4.57 -16.41
N VAL A 26 -0.98 -5.39 -15.47
CA VAL A 26 -0.26 -4.88 -14.28
C VAL A 26 1.01 -4.12 -14.70
N GLU A 27 1.75 -4.66 -15.66
CA GLU A 27 2.96 -4.01 -16.19
C GLU A 27 2.68 -2.69 -16.92
N GLN A 28 1.62 -2.63 -17.73
CA GLN A 28 1.18 -1.40 -18.38
C GLN A 28 0.78 -0.31 -17.37
N GLN A 29 0.22 -0.72 -16.22
CA GLN A 29 -0.15 0.16 -15.11
C GLN A 29 1.05 0.57 -14.24
N GLY A 30 2.27 0.15 -14.57
CA GLY A 30 3.49 0.53 -13.84
C GLY A 30 3.90 -0.44 -12.73
N GLY A 31 3.22 -1.58 -12.62
CA GLY A 31 3.66 -2.69 -11.79
C GLY A 31 4.81 -3.45 -12.46
N ARG A 32 5.60 -4.14 -11.65
CA ARG A 32 6.52 -5.17 -12.10
C ARG A 32 6.12 -6.45 -11.41
N VAL A 33 5.90 -7.50 -12.18
CA VAL A 33 5.49 -8.81 -11.66
C VAL A 33 6.66 -9.78 -11.78
N LEU A 34 7.04 -10.41 -10.67
CA LEU A 34 8.06 -11.46 -10.64
C LEU A 34 7.48 -12.71 -9.99
N LYS A 35 7.93 -13.88 -10.43
CA LYS A 35 7.72 -15.11 -9.66
C LYS A 35 8.60 -15.09 -8.43
N LEU A 36 8.08 -15.61 -7.32
CA LEU A 36 8.79 -15.63 -6.04
C LEU A 36 10.07 -16.46 -6.09
N ALA A 37 10.05 -17.57 -6.84
CA ALA A 37 11.22 -18.41 -7.11
C ALA A 37 11.05 -19.21 -8.41
N GLN A 38 12.12 -19.87 -8.88
CA GLN A 38 12.12 -20.64 -10.13
C GLN A 38 11.03 -21.72 -10.20
N ASN A 39 10.69 -22.33 -9.06
CA ASN A 39 9.67 -23.39 -8.93
C ASN A 39 8.51 -22.96 -8.03
N ASP A 40 8.28 -21.66 -7.88
CA ASP A 40 7.19 -21.11 -7.06
C ASP A 40 6.40 -20.11 -7.91
N ASP A 41 5.15 -20.46 -8.23
CA ASP A 41 4.29 -19.66 -9.09
C ASP A 41 3.67 -18.46 -8.37
N ARG A 42 3.94 -18.25 -7.08
CA ARG A 42 3.46 -17.07 -6.36
C ARG A 42 4.12 -15.80 -6.89
N LEU A 43 3.39 -14.69 -6.85
CA LEU A 43 3.81 -13.43 -7.44
C LEU A 43 4.31 -12.45 -6.38
N ASP A 44 5.42 -11.78 -6.68
CA ASP A 44 5.88 -10.57 -6.02
C ASP A 44 5.66 -9.39 -6.97
N ILE A 45 4.90 -8.40 -6.52
CA ILE A 45 4.48 -7.26 -7.34
C ILE A 45 5.04 -5.98 -6.73
N SER A 46 5.78 -5.19 -7.49
CA SER A 46 6.30 -3.90 -7.06
C SER A 46 5.93 -2.81 -8.05
N PHE A 47 5.43 -1.67 -7.59
CA PHE A 47 5.13 -0.55 -8.48
C PHE A 47 6.32 0.41 -8.60
N HIS A 48 6.65 0.80 -9.83
CA HIS A 48 7.74 1.73 -10.12
C HIS A 48 7.28 3.18 -9.98
N LEU A 49 8.05 4.00 -9.27
CA LEU A 49 7.73 5.41 -9.01
C LEU A 49 8.57 6.42 -9.82
N ALA A 50 9.52 5.94 -10.63
CA ALA A 50 10.53 6.80 -11.25
C ALA A 50 9.97 7.65 -12.42
N ASP A 51 9.01 7.11 -13.16
CA ASP A 51 8.49 7.68 -14.41
C ASP A 51 7.01 8.05 -14.34
N ARG A 52 6.32 7.73 -13.23
CA ARG A 52 4.88 7.93 -13.08
C ARG A 52 4.45 8.01 -11.63
N GLU A 53 3.32 8.66 -11.43
CA GLU A 53 2.57 8.59 -10.18
C GLU A 53 1.74 7.30 -10.15
N ILE A 54 1.72 6.62 -9.01
CA ILE A 54 0.96 5.39 -8.78
C ILE A 54 -0.16 5.70 -7.81
N GLY A 55 -1.41 5.63 -8.27
CA GLY A 55 -2.62 5.86 -7.49
C GLY A 55 -3.59 4.68 -7.57
N ASP A 56 -4.75 4.81 -6.93
CA ASP A 56 -5.68 3.69 -6.70
C ASP A 56 -6.12 2.96 -7.98
N ALA A 57 -6.32 3.71 -9.06
CA ALA A 57 -6.72 3.15 -10.37
C ALA A 57 -5.68 2.15 -10.92
N ASN A 58 -4.41 2.30 -10.59
CA ASN A 58 -3.36 1.39 -11.04
C ASN A 58 -3.47 -0.02 -10.40
N LEU A 59 -4.23 -0.16 -9.31
CA LEU A 59 -4.44 -1.45 -8.64
C LEU A 59 -5.61 -2.27 -9.21
N GLN A 60 -6.39 -1.71 -10.14
CA GLN A 60 -7.53 -2.41 -10.71
C GLN A 60 -7.12 -3.74 -11.38
N SER A 61 -5.99 -3.76 -12.08
CA SER A 61 -5.45 -4.95 -12.75
C SER A 61 -4.89 -5.99 -11.79
N VAL A 62 -4.53 -5.59 -10.57
CA VAL A 62 -4.02 -6.51 -9.53
C VAL A 62 -5.15 -7.28 -8.87
N ALA A 63 -6.34 -6.69 -8.77
CA ALA A 63 -7.49 -7.21 -8.03
C ALA A 63 -7.98 -8.61 -8.44
N ASP A 64 -7.70 -9.02 -9.68
CA ASP A 64 -8.14 -10.31 -10.24
C ASP A 64 -7.06 -11.41 -10.14
N LEU A 65 -5.90 -11.10 -9.56
CA LEU A 65 -4.81 -12.05 -9.35
C LEU A 65 -5.05 -12.91 -8.10
N THR A 66 -4.83 -14.21 -8.21
CA THR A 66 -5.17 -15.17 -7.14
C THR A 66 -3.95 -15.72 -6.38
N ASN A 67 -2.75 -15.54 -6.91
CA ASN A 67 -1.49 -16.09 -6.39
C ASN A 67 -0.47 -15.01 -5.97
N VAL A 68 -0.94 -13.82 -5.58
CA VAL A 68 -0.07 -12.73 -5.13
C VAL A 68 0.42 -12.99 -3.70
N TYR A 69 1.74 -13.14 -3.54
CA TYR A 69 2.36 -13.34 -2.23
C TYR A 69 2.78 -12.02 -1.58
N SER A 70 3.31 -11.09 -2.37
CA SER A 70 3.86 -9.83 -1.88
C SER A 70 3.46 -8.70 -2.81
N ILE A 71 3.11 -7.55 -2.22
CA ILE A 71 2.90 -6.32 -2.97
C ILE A 71 3.64 -5.15 -2.32
N ASN A 72 4.34 -4.38 -3.14
CA ASN A 72 5.07 -3.18 -2.75
C ASN A 72 4.51 -1.92 -3.40
N LEU A 73 3.91 -1.08 -2.55
CA LEU A 73 3.27 0.19 -2.88
C LEU A 73 3.96 1.36 -2.16
N ARG A 74 5.15 1.15 -1.61
CA ARG A 74 5.87 2.17 -0.85
C ARG A 74 6.02 3.46 -1.66
N GLY A 75 5.66 4.60 -1.07
CA GLY A 75 5.84 5.94 -1.62
C GLY A 75 4.85 6.30 -2.73
N SER A 76 3.88 5.44 -3.00
CA SER A 76 2.79 5.70 -3.95
C SER A 76 1.72 6.63 -3.36
N LYS A 77 0.81 7.09 -4.23
CA LYS A 77 -0.37 7.89 -3.90
C LYS A 77 -1.61 7.05 -3.59
N ILE A 78 -1.40 5.81 -3.14
CA ILE A 78 -2.49 4.92 -2.76
C ILE A 78 -3.21 5.48 -1.53
N THR A 79 -4.54 5.53 -1.62
CA THR A 79 -5.47 5.98 -0.58
C THR A 79 -6.29 4.80 -0.04
N ASN A 80 -7.16 5.08 0.94
CA ASN A 80 -8.04 4.08 1.53
C ASN A 80 -8.84 3.31 0.46
N ALA A 81 -9.26 3.98 -0.61
CA ALA A 81 -10.02 3.36 -1.70
C ALA A 81 -9.20 2.30 -2.46
N GLY A 82 -7.90 2.51 -2.64
CA GLY A 82 -7.02 1.55 -3.30
C GLY A 82 -6.91 0.22 -2.56
N LEU A 83 -7.04 0.21 -1.22
CA LEU A 83 -7.00 -1.03 -0.43
C LEU A 83 -8.19 -1.96 -0.71
N ALA A 84 -9.30 -1.45 -1.25
CA ALA A 84 -10.41 -2.30 -1.67
C ALA A 84 -10.03 -3.27 -2.81
N HIS A 85 -9.06 -2.90 -3.66
CA HIS A 85 -8.50 -3.81 -4.65
C HIS A 85 -7.60 -4.87 -4.02
N ILE A 86 -6.80 -4.47 -3.02
CA ILE A 86 -5.89 -5.37 -2.29
C ILE A 86 -6.66 -6.39 -1.45
N ALA A 87 -7.83 -6.02 -0.92
CA ALA A 87 -8.69 -6.87 -0.11
C ALA A 87 -9.12 -8.18 -0.80
N LYS A 88 -9.04 -8.24 -2.14
CA LYS A 88 -9.40 -9.43 -2.93
C LYS A 88 -8.27 -10.46 -3.03
N LEU A 89 -7.07 -10.13 -2.57
CA LEU A 89 -5.88 -10.96 -2.71
C LEU A 89 -5.75 -11.91 -1.52
N ASP A 90 -6.60 -12.93 -1.43
CA ASP A 90 -6.66 -13.85 -0.28
C ASP A 90 -5.33 -14.58 -0.01
N SER A 91 -4.45 -14.70 -1.01
CA SER A 91 -3.11 -15.30 -0.90
C SER A 91 -2.02 -14.35 -0.41
N LEU A 92 -2.33 -13.06 -0.21
CA LEU A 92 -1.35 -12.04 0.15
C LEU A 92 -0.76 -12.30 1.54
N VAL A 93 0.57 -12.31 1.60
CA VAL A 93 1.35 -12.55 2.82
C VAL A 93 2.10 -11.30 3.26
N ARG A 94 2.57 -10.47 2.33
CA ARG A 94 3.38 -9.28 2.62
C ARG A 94 2.81 -8.05 1.93
N LEU A 95 2.55 -7.01 2.71
CA LEU A 95 2.02 -5.74 2.22
C LEU A 95 2.88 -4.57 2.71
N HIS A 96 3.44 -3.84 1.76
CA HIS A 96 4.27 -2.66 1.96
C HIS A 96 3.50 -1.40 1.56
N LEU A 97 3.12 -0.57 2.55
CA LEU A 97 2.35 0.66 2.40
C LEU A 97 3.10 1.89 2.92
N GLU A 98 4.41 1.80 3.07
CA GLU A 98 5.25 2.87 3.60
C GLU A 98 5.04 4.18 2.84
N LYS A 99 4.82 5.29 3.56
CA LYS A 99 4.66 6.64 2.97
C LYS A 99 3.56 6.73 1.91
N THR A 100 2.46 6.00 2.09
CA THR A 100 1.23 6.14 1.30
C THR A 100 0.24 7.08 2.00
N GLU A 101 -0.91 7.34 1.38
CA GLU A 101 -1.94 8.23 1.92
C GLU A 101 -3.04 7.49 2.72
N ILE A 102 -2.73 6.26 3.18
CA ILE A 102 -3.61 5.43 4.00
C ILE A 102 -3.85 6.03 5.38
N GLY A 103 -5.10 5.98 5.82
CA GLY A 103 -5.56 6.26 7.18
C GLY A 103 -6.42 5.10 7.73
N ASP A 104 -6.97 5.29 8.93
CA ASP A 104 -7.64 4.21 9.70
C ASP A 104 -8.77 3.51 8.93
N GLU A 105 -9.57 4.27 8.18
CA GLU A 105 -10.68 3.75 7.36
C GLU A 105 -10.20 2.72 6.32
N GLY A 106 -8.97 2.88 5.82
CA GLY A 106 -8.39 1.95 4.85
C GLY A 106 -8.11 0.57 5.44
N LEU A 107 -7.79 0.47 6.73
CA LEU A 107 -7.43 -0.80 7.37
C LEU A 107 -8.62 -1.77 7.48
N VAL A 108 -9.86 -1.28 7.41
CA VAL A 108 -11.07 -2.11 7.34
C VAL A 108 -10.99 -3.11 6.19
N HIS A 109 -10.45 -2.69 5.04
CA HIS A 109 -10.32 -3.53 3.85
C HIS A 109 -9.35 -4.70 4.03
N LEU A 110 -8.39 -4.59 4.95
CA LEU A 110 -7.38 -5.64 5.15
C LEU A 110 -7.90 -6.80 6.00
N THR A 111 -9.00 -6.62 6.75
CA THR A 111 -9.52 -7.61 7.72
C THR A 111 -9.83 -8.98 7.11
N GLY A 112 -10.09 -9.05 5.79
CA GLY A 112 -10.31 -10.29 5.04
C GLY A 112 -9.03 -11.08 4.72
N LEU A 113 -7.84 -10.45 4.77
CA LEU A 113 -6.58 -11.03 4.34
C LEU A 113 -5.99 -11.99 5.40
N LYS A 114 -6.62 -13.15 5.57
CA LYS A 114 -6.30 -14.11 6.64
C LYS A 114 -4.90 -14.74 6.53
N ASN A 115 -4.21 -14.55 5.40
CA ASN A 115 -2.84 -15.00 5.18
C ASN A 115 -1.78 -13.91 5.39
N LEU A 116 -2.18 -12.66 5.70
CA LEU A 116 -1.25 -11.57 5.88
C LEU A 116 -0.36 -11.81 7.11
N GLU A 117 0.95 -11.84 6.91
CA GLU A 117 1.95 -12.04 7.96
C GLU A 117 2.80 -10.80 8.21
N TYR A 118 2.97 -9.96 7.19
CA TYR A 118 3.80 -8.76 7.24
C TYR A 118 3.02 -7.55 6.73
N LEU A 119 2.95 -6.51 7.55
CA LEU A 119 2.33 -5.22 7.21
C LEU A 119 3.26 -4.08 7.61
N ASN A 120 3.60 -3.21 6.66
CA ASN A 120 4.38 -2.01 6.93
C ASN A 120 3.56 -0.75 6.66
N LEU A 121 3.27 0.01 7.72
CA LEU A 121 2.50 1.25 7.71
C LEU A 121 3.37 2.48 8.04
N TYR A 122 4.70 2.35 7.96
CA TYR A 122 5.62 3.42 8.28
C TYR A 122 5.29 4.73 7.52
N GLY A 123 5.19 5.84 8.24
CA GLY A 123 4.93 7.16 7.65
C GLY A 123 3.55 7.33 7.02
N THR A 124 2.55 6.56 7.47
CA THR A 124 1.14 6.70 7.08
C THR A 124 0.36 7.49 8.14
N LYS A 125 -0.94 7.78 7.89
CA LYS A 125 -1.81 8.57 8.78
C LYS A 125 -2.62 7.67 9.74
N ILE A 126 -2.04 6.54 10.14
CA ILE A 126 -2.70 5.58 11.04
C ILE A 126 -2.64 6.10 12.48
N THR A 127 -3.77 6.00 13.18
CA THR A 127 -3.91 6.33 14.60
C THR A 127 -4.23 5.08 15.41
N ASP A 128 -4.42 5.25 16.72
CA ASP A 128 -4.87 4.19 17.62
C ASP A 128 -6.16 3.50 17.16
N ALA A 129 -7.07 4.25 16.52
CA ALA A 129 -8.35 3.72 16.05
C ALA A 129 -8.16 2.67 14.93
N GLY A 130 -7.17 2.84 14.06
CA GLY A 130 -6.90 1.91 12.97
C GLY A 130 -6.42 0.53 13.45
N LEU A 131 -5.76 0.46 14.61
CA LEU A 131 -5.23 -0.80 15.14
C LEU A 131 -6.32 -1.81 15.52
N ASP A 132 -7.53 -1.35 15.86
CA ASP A 132 -8.64 -2.24 16.22
C ASP A 132 -9.04 -3.15 15.06
N HIS A 133 -8.81 -2.74 13.81
CA HIS A 133 -9.05 -3.58 12.63
C HIS A 133 -8.01 -4.70 12.47
N LEU A 134 -6.77 -4.48 12.90
CA LEU A 134 -5.66 -5.41 12.71
C LEU A 134 -5.73 -6.62 13.66
N ALA A 135 -6.43 -6.51 14.80
CA ALA A 135 -6.63 -7.61 15.73
C ALA A 135 -7.35 -8.83 15.10
N SER A 136 -8.02 -8.64 13.96
CA SER A 136 -8.74 -9.69 13.22
C SER A 136 -7.87 -10.51 12.25
N LEU A 137 -6.57 -10.23 12.18
CA LEU A 137 -5.60 -10.86 11.28
C LEU A 137 -4.81 -11.96 12.02
N PRO A 138 -5.26 -13.23 11.97
CA PRO A 138 -4.77 -14.27 12.87
C PRO A 138 -3.33 -14.71 12.60
N LYS A 139 -2.77 -14.34 11.44
CA LYS A 139 -1.41 -14.71 11.04
C LYS A 139 -0.45 -13.52 11.03
N LEU A 140 -0.88 -12.32 11.41
CA LEU A 140 -0.01 -11.16 11.39
C LEU A 140 1.13 -11.35 12.40
N LYS A 141 2.36 -11.35 11.90
CA LYS A 141 3.59 -11.60 12.67
C LYS A 141 4.47 -10.37 12.79
N LYS A 142 4.43 -9.47 11.82
CA LYS A 142 5.25 -8.24 11.82
C LYS A 142 4.43 -7.03 11.41
N LEU A 143 4.45 -6.02 12.25
CA LEU A 143 3.76 -4.75 12.04
C LEU A 143 4.74 -3.58 12.28
N TYR A 144 4.91 -2.72 11.29
CA TYR A 144 5.75 -1.52 11.40
C TYR A 144 4.87 -0.27 11.44
N LEU A 145 5.05 0.55 12.48
CA LEU A 145 4.23 1.72 12.79
C LEU A 145 5.06 2.99 12.99
N TRP A 146 6.35 2.96 12.66
CA TRP A 146 7.20 4.12 12.86
C TRP A 146 6.69 5.33 12.05
N GLN A 147 6.75 6.53 12.64
CA GLN A 147 6.21 7.76 12.07
C GLN A 147 4.70 7.69 11.71
N THR A 148 3.92 6.94 12.49
CA THR A 148 2.44 7.03 12.53
C THR A 148 2.01 7.82 13.77
N GLU A 149 0.70 8.02 13.95
CA GLU A 149 0.11 8.69 15.12
C GLU A 149 -0.32 7.68 16.21
N VAL A 150 0.16 6.43 16.12
CA VAL A 150 -0.13 5.39 17.11
C VAL A 150 0.65 5.63 18.40
N THR A 151 -0.04 5.45 19.53
CA THR A 151 0.50 5.58 20.89
C THR A 151 0.92 4.24 21.49
N GLU A 152 1.83 4.26 22.46
CA GLU A 152 2.25 3.04 23.18
C GLU A 152 1.10 2.29 23.87
N PRO A 153 0.11 2.94 24.51
CA PRO A 153 -1.04 2.24 25.08
C PRO A 153 -1.82 1.40 24.04
N ALA A 154 -2.02 1.93 22.83
CA ALA A 154 -2.72 1.19 21.78
C ALA A 154 -1.89 0.01 21.26
N VAL A 155 -0.57 0.17 21.16
CA VAL A 155 0.36 -0.93 20.84
C VAL A 155 0.26 -2.04 21.90
N LYS A 156 0.25 -1.70 23.19
CA LYS A 156 0.10 -2.67 24.28
C LYS A 156 -1.25 -3.40 24.20
N LYS A 157 -2.33 -2.69 23.90
CA LYS A 157 -3.67 -3.29 23.68
C LYS A 157 -3.64 -4.28 22.51
N LEU A 158 -3.04 -3.91 21.38
CA LEU A 158 -2.92 -4.80 20.21
C LEU A 158 -2.05 -6.02 20.52
N GLN A 159 -0.93 -5.83 21.24
CA GLN A 159 -0.05 -6.93 21.66
C GLN A 159 -0.77 -7.91 22.60
N GLN A 160 -1.68 -7.45 23.45
CA GLN A 160 -2.50 -8.34 24.29
C GLN A 160 -3.45 -9.20 23.44
N ALA A 161 -3.99 -8.64 22.35
CA ALA A 161 -4.85 -9.37 21.42
C ALA A 161 -4.05 -10.35 20.53
N LEU A 162 -2.83 -9.98 20.14
CA LEU A 162 -1.93 -10.76 19.30
C LEU A 162 -0.55 -10.91 19.97
N PRO A 163 -0.40 -11.85 20.94
CA PRO A 163 0.81 -11.95 21.77
C PRO A 163 2.10 -12.22 21.00
N GLU A 164 2.02 -12.89 19.85
CA GLU A 164 3.18 -13.23 19.00
C GLU A 164 3.51 -12.16 17.94
N LEU A 165 2.73 -11.08 17.86
CA LEU A 165 2.94 -10.01 16.88
C LEU A 165 4.19 -9.21 17.24
N GLU A 166 5.17 -9.13 16.34
CA GLU A 166 6.30 -8.21 16.46
C GLU A 166 5.87 -6.82 15.99
N ILE A 167 5.74 -5.87 16.92
CA ILE A 167 5.39 -4.48 16.61
C ILE A 167 6.64 -3.59 16.70
N VAL A 168 6.94 -2.88 15.60
CA VAL A 168 8.08 -1.97 15.50
C VAL A 168 7.59 -0.53 15.37
N ILE A 169 7.74 0.26 16.44
CA ILE A 169 7.36 1.68 16.49
C ILE A 169 8.52 2.65 16.18
N GLY A 170 9.70 2.13 15.86
CA GLY A 170 10.92 2.91 15.62
C GLY A 170 12.02 2.57 16.61
N TYR A 171 13.16 3.26 16.53
CA TYR A 171 14.21 3.17 17.54
C TYR A 171 13.97 4.21 18.64
N ASP A 172 13.84 3.76 19.87
CA ASP A 172 14.07 4.60 21.04
C ASP A 172 15.59 4.77 21.22
N LEU A 173 16.20 5.57 20.33
CA LEU A 173 17.56 6.02 20.55
C LEU A 173 17.48 7.06 21.66
N PRO A 174 18.16 6.88 22.81
CA PRO A 174 18.36 8.01 23.70
C PRO A 174 18.96 9.14 22.86
N LEU A 175 18.29 10.29 22.84
CA LEU A 175 18.80 11.47 22.17
C LEU A 175 20.26 11.62 22.60
N PRO A 176 21.23 11.73 21.67
CA PRO A 176 22.58 12.06 22.07
C PRO A 176 22.47 13.32 22.94
N PRO A 177 23.06 13.34 24.14
CA PRO A 177 22.93 14.47 25.04
C PRO A 177 23.40 15.73 24.30
N GLY A 178 22.48 16.67 24.05
CA GLY A 178 22.81 17.94 23.40
C GLY A 178 22.12 18.28 22.07
N LYS A 179 21.09 17.54 21.62
CA LYS A 179 20.17 18.08 20.58
C LYS A 179 18.77 18.29 21.15
N ALA A 180 18.54 19.48 21.68
CA ALA A 180 17.19 20.00 21.84
C ALA A 180 16.50 19.95 20.47
N VAL A 181 15.28 19.44 20.43
CA VAL A 181 14.41 19.60 19.27
C VAL A 181 14.03 21.08 19.25
N GLU A 182 14.63 21.86 18.35
CA GLU A 182 14.09 23.17 18.01
C GLU A 182 12.73 22.90 17.35
N GLU A 183 11.65 23.11 18.09
CA GLU A 183 10.33 23.29 17.49
C GLU A 183 10.43 24.45 16.51
N LYS A 184 10.29 24.13 15.22
CA LYS A 184 10.17 25.14 14.18
C LYS A 184 8.98 26.04 14.56
N PRO A 185 9.14 27.37 14.68
CA PRO A 185 8.02 28.24 15.03
C PRO A 185 6.90 28.10 14.00
N ALA A 186 5.66 28.01 14.48
CA ALA A 186 4.46 28.02 13.65
C ALA A 186 4.48 29.24 12.71
N GLU A 187 4.31 29.01 11.41
CA GLU A 187 4.08 30.10 10.44
C GLU A 187 2.77 30.81 10.79
N GLU A 188 2.88 32.02 11.35
CA GLU A 188 1.77 32.95 11.47
C GLU A 188 1.27 33.33 10.07
N LYS A 189 -0.01 33.01 9.81
CA LYS A 189 -0.73 33.37 8.59
C LYS A 189 -0.80 34.90 8.48
N PRO A 190 -0.50 35.55 7.33
CA PRO A 190 -0.54 37.01 7.24
C PRO A 190 -1.96 37.54 7.44
N ALA A 191 -2.10 38.51 8.35
CA ALA A 191 -3.32 39.27 8.56
C ALA A 191 -3.65 40.12 7.33
N ALA A 192 -4.94 40.15 6.98
CA ALA A 192 -5.48 40.91 5.87
C ALA A 192 -5.24 42.42 6.03
N GLU A 193 -4.66 43.05 5.00
CA GLU A 193 -4.44 44.48 4.90
C GLU A 193 -5.78 45.19 4.58
N LYS A 194 -6.18 46.15 5.42
CA LYS A 194 -7.38 46.99 5.19
C LYS A 194 -7.08 48.07 4.12
N PRO A 195 -8.08 48.53 3.35
CA PRO A 195 -7.86 49.46 2.24
C PRO A 195 -7.49 50.86 2.75
N ALA A 196 -6.51 51.48 2.10
CA ALA A 196 -6.09 52.86 2.36
C ALA A 196 -7.18 53.86 1.95
N GLU A 197 -7.47 54.79 2.85
CA GLU A 197 -8.42 55.89 2.70
C GLU A 197 -7.75 57.02 1.87
N GLU A 198 -8.31 57.31 0.70
CA GLU A 198 -7.86 58.34 -0.22
C GLU A 198 -8.20 59.74 0.34
N LYS A 199 -7.21 60.63 0.45
CA LYS A 199 -7.44 62.05 0.77
C LYS A 199 -7.22 62.89 -0.50
N PRO A 200 -8.14 63.80 -0.87
CA PRO A 200 -8.05 64.53 -2.12
C PRO A 200 -6.94 65.59 -2.08
N ALA A 201 -6.24 65.72 -3.21
CA ALA A 201 -5.34 66.84 -3.49
C ALA A 201 -6.15 68.15 -3.65
N GLN A 202 -5.49 69.27 -3.36
CA GLN A 202 -6.00 70.64 -3.24
C GLN A 202 -7.01 71.08 -4.31
#